data_AF-A0A7C2HXB8-F1
#
_entry.id   AF-A0A7C2HXB8-F1
#
_cell.length_a   1.000
_cell.length_b   1.000
_cell.length_c   1.000
_cell.angle_alpha   90.00
_cell.angle_beta   90.00
_cell.angle_gamma   90.00
#
_symmetry.space_group_name_H-M   'P 1'
#
loop_
_entity.id
_entity.type
_entity.pdbx_description
1 polymer ?
#
loop_
_entity_poly.entity_id
_entity_poly.type
_entity_poly.pdbx_seq_one_letter_code
_entity_poly.pdbx_strand_id
1 'polypeptide(L)'
;MYFLIRVLVPGRRLAAVSGALFYMLNPFTMMVRWHEMNLWLFYYALVPLLLALFALSVSSGSKRYMAAFLAAAVMISPGHVNLGSVVMLALVLGGYLVTYLVQNRRARDKAKKALLCSLVMAVLWLGISAWWILPSLASLRHEAGILKEPGSTTDILTWTSSESAWHRVLRLRGYWAFKAVNAGTDEPVIPYAREYANTFMDLLSWIIPALGIAGLCKVKRYRGLIWPAVLWVASVFFMKGVRPPLGGFTKALFSVLPGMSIFRNPFDKFGMLALLGLAPLVGVGLESLHGL
;
A
#
# COMPACT_ATOMS: atom_id res chain seq x y z
N MET A 1 9.12 -8.36 0.97
CA MET A 1 9.73 -7.03 1.24
C MET A 1 11.25 -7.03 1.13
N TYR A 2 11.98 -7.94 1.79
CA TYR A 2 13.45 -8.01 1.73
C TYR A 2 14.01 -7.92 0.30
N PHE A 3 13.49 -8.76 -0.61
CA PHE A 3 13.91 -8.77 -2.01
C PHE A 3 13.66 -7.42 -2.72
N LEU A 4 12.53 -6.76 -2.48
CA LEU A 4 12.24 -5.43 -3.02
C LEU A 4 13.29 -4.42 -2.60
N ILE A 5 13.63 -4.35 -1.31
CA ILE A 5 14.64 -3.39 -0.81
C ILE A 5 16.00 -3.68 -1.43
N ARG A 6 16.37 -4.96 -1.62
CA ARG A 6 17.62 -5.34 -2.31
C ARG A 6 17.66 -4.91 -3.78
N VAL A 7 16.51 -4.80 -4.44
CA VAL A 7 16.39 -4.25 -5.81
C VAL A 7 16.47 -2.72 -5.80
N LEU A 8 15.78 -2.05 -4.86
CA LEU A 8 15.73 -0.59 -4.81
C LEU A 8 17.02 0.06 -4.28
N VAL A 9 17.69 -0.61 -3.34
CA VAL A 9 18.92 -0.13 -2.68
C VAL A 9 19.95 -1.28 -2.60
N PRO A 10 20.64 -1.58 -3.72
CA PRO A 10 21.60 -2.68 -3.77
C PRO A 10 22.71 -2.58 -2.72
N GLY A 11 23.12 -3.73 -2.17
CA GLY A 11 24.21 -3.83 -1.18
C GLY A 11 23.82 -3.54 0.28
N ARG A 12 22.63 -2.97 0.54
CA ARG A 12 22.18 -2.58 1.89
C ARG A 12 21.40 -3.70 2.59
N ARG A 13 22.13 -4.67 3.15
CA ARG A 13 21.52 -5.85 3.79
C ARG A 13 20.76 -5.50 5.06
N LEU A 14 21.34 -4.65 5.91
CA LEU A 14 20.69 -4.24 7.16
C LEU A 14 19.36 -3.55 6.86
N ALA A 15 19.36 -2.59 5.92
CA ALA A 15 18.13 -1.93 5.49
C ALA A 15 17.07 -2.90 4.95
N ALA A 16 17.49 -3.93 4.20
CA ALA A 16 16.56 -4.92 3.67
C ALA A 16 15.95 -5.81 4.76
N VAL A 17 16.74 -6.25 5.74
CA VAL A 17 16.24 -7.07 6.86
C VAL A 17 15.32 -6.24 7.75
N SER A 18 15.76 -5.08 8.22
CA SER A 18 14.99 -4.24 9.13
C SER A 18 13.70 -3.73 8.49
N GLY A 19 13.74 -3.29 7.22
CA GLY A 19 12.54 -2.90 6.49
C GLY A 19 11.57 -4.06 6.26
N ALA A 20 12.07 -5.29 6.05
CA ALA A 20 11.22 -6.48 5.91
C ALA A 20 10.56 -6.88 7.24
N LEU A 21 11.32 -6.88 8.33
CA LEU A 21 10.79 -7.14 9.68
C LEU A 21 9.74 -6.09 10.05
N PHE A 22 10.04 -4.80 9.84
CA PHE A 22 9.07 -3.73 10.08
C PHE A 22 7.80 -3.89 9.23
N TYR A 23 7.95 -4.24 7.95
CA TYR A 23 6.78 -4.48 7.09
C TYR A 23 5.90 -5.53 7.75
N MET A 24 6.44 -6.69 8.14
CA MET A 24 5.67 -7.78 8.77
C MET A 24 5.14 -7.44 10.17
N LEU A 25 5.93 -6.74 10.98
CA LEU A 25 5.73 -6.53 12.43
C LEU A 25 5.52 -5.05 12.73
N ASN A 26 4.37 -4.51 12.36
CA ASN A 26 3.98 -3.14 12.71
C ASN A 26 2.51 -3.08 13.17
N PRO A 27 2.10 -1.98 13.84
CA PRO A 27 0.75 -1.84 14.38
C PRO A 27 -0.34 -2.02 13.33
N PHE A 28 -0.17 -1.49 12.10
CA PHE A 28 -1.16 -1.65 11.04
C PHE A 28 -1.35 -3.12 10.67
N THR A 29 -0.25 -3.86 10.44
CA THR A 29 -0.33 -5.27 10.06
C THR A 29 -1.00 -6.10 11.15
N MET A 30 -0.64 -5.85 12.41
CA MET A 30 -1.25 -6.55 13.56
C MET A 30 -2.75 -6.29 13.66
N MET A 31 -3.19 -5.04 13.51
CA MET A 31 -4.60 -4.67 13.67
C MET A 31 -5.46 -5.07 12.48
N VAL A 32 -4.97 -4.89 11.26
CA VAL A 32 -5.80 -4.96 10.04
C VAL A 32 -5.62 -6.28 9.30
N ARG A 33 -4.46 -6.93 9.40
CA ARG A 33 -4.16 -8.14 8.59
C ARG A 33 -4.14 -9.41 9.40
N TRP A 34 -3.48 -9.39 10.55
CA TRP A 34 -3.37 -10.59 11.37
C TRP A 34 -4.66 -10.90 12.11
N HIS A 35 -5.42 -9.88 12.51
CA HIS A 35 -6.71 -10.07 13.16
C HIS A 35 -7.77 -10.66 12.22
N GLU A 36 -7.84 -10.19 10.97
CA GLU A 36 -8.90 -10.61 10.03
C GLU A 36 -8.61 -11.93 9.30
N MET A 37 -7.34 -12.35 9.18
CA MET A 37 -6.87 -13.54 8.45
C MET A 37 -7.60 -13.85 7.13
N ASN A 38 -7.88 -12.81 6.35
CA ASN A 38 -8.63 -12.94 5.10
C ASN A 38 -7.70 -13.06 3.88
N LEU A 39 -8.30 -13.20 2.69
CA LEU A 39 -7.58 -13.39 1.43
C LEU A 39 -6.68 -12.20 1.04
N TRP A 40 -6.81 -11.03 1.70
CA TRP A 40 -5.87 -9.91 1.52
C TRP A 40 -4.46 -10.23 2.02
N LEU A 41 -4.25 -11.29 2.80
CA LEU A 41 -2.91 -11.75 3.17
C LEU A 41 -2.07 -12.12 1.94
N PHE A 42 -2.67 -12.73 0.90
CA PHE A 42 -1.97 -13.01 -0.37
C PHE A 42 -1.50 -11.72 -1.02
N TYR A 43 -2.39 -10.73 -1.09
CA TYR A 43 -2.06 -9.41 -1.62
C TYR A 43 -0.91 -8.77 -0.85
N TYR A 44 -1.06 -8.70 0.47
CA TYR A 44 -0.09 -8.10 1.37
C TYR A 44 1.30 -8.76 1.29
N ALA A 45 1.35 -10.09 1.17
CA ALA A 45 2.60 -10.84 1.06
C ALA A 45 3.30 -10.67 -0.29
N LEU A 46 2.52 -10.69 -1.39
CA LEU A 46 3.07 -10.78 -2.75
C LEU A 46 3.30 -9.44 -3.44
N VAL A 47 2.62 -8.35 -3.05
CA VAL A 47 2.82 -7.02 -3.67
C VAL A 47 4.28 -6.56 -3.65
N PRO A 48 5.05 -6.68 -2.55
CA PRO A 48 6.46 -6.31 -2.57
C PRO A 48 7.28 -7.13 -3.58
N LEU A 49 6.96 -8.42 -3.74
CA LEU A 49 7.63 -9.30 -4.70
C LEU A 49 7.28 -8.89 -6.14
N LEU A 50 6.00 -8.65 -6.41
CA LEU A 50 5.53 -8.18 -7.72
C LEU A 50 6.19 -6.86 -8.12
N LEU A 51 6.26 -5.89 -7.21
CA LEU A 51 6.94 -4.62 -7.47
C LEU A 51 8.44 -4.83 -7.75
N ALA A 52 9.10 -5.73 -7.02
CA ALA A 52 10.52 -6.04 -7.25
C ALA A 52 10.76 -6.69 -8.63
N LEU A 53 9.95 -7.67 -9.00
CA LEU A 53 10.03 -8.36 -10.29
C LEU A 53 9.65 -7.43 -11.45
N PHE A 54 8.66 -6.56 -11.24
CA PHE A 54 8.30 -5.53 -12.21
C PHE A 54 9.45 -4.53 -12.41
N ALA A 55 10.05 -4.03 -11.33
CA ALA A 55 11.20 -3.13 -11.39
C ALA A 55 12.40 -3.75 -12.14
N LEU A 56 12.70 -5.03 -11.88
CA LEU A 56 13.75 -5.77 -12.58
C LEU A 56 13.40 -6.02 -14.05
N SER A 57 12.15 -6.37 -14.35
CA SER A 57 11.68 -6.57 -15.73
C SER A 57 11.78 -5.28 -16.55
N VAL A 58 11.30 -4.16 -16.01
CA VAL A 58 11.33 -2.85 -16.66
C VAL A 58 12.76 -2.35 -16.89
N SER A 59 13.66 -2.55 -15.93
CA SER A 59 15.05 -2.08 -16.03
C SER A 59 15.94 -2.95 -16.93
N SER A 60 15.81 -4.28 -16.84
CA SER A 60 16.65 -5.21 -17.58
C SER A 60 16.04 -5.66 -18.91
N GLY A 61 14.71 -5.68 -19.04
CA GLY A 61 13.98 -6.34 -20.12
C GLY A 61 14.09 -7.86 -20.11
N SER A 62 14.50 -8.46 -18.99
CA SER A 62 14.72 -9.91 -18.93
C SER A 62 13.39 -10.66 -18.90
N LYS A 63 13.20 -11.59 -19.86
CA LYS A 63 12.04 -12.48 -19.93
C LYS A 63 11.89 -13.35 -18.68
N ARG A 64 12.99 -13.67 -17.96
CA ARG A 64 12.94 -14.46 -16.72
C ARG A 64 12.16 -13.75 -15.62
N TYR A 65 12.39 -12.44 -15.47
CA TYR A 65 11.72 -11.64 -14.44
C TYR A 65 10.26 -11.38 -14.82
N MET A 66 9.98 -11.27 -16.12
CA MET A 66 8.63 -11.19 -16.64
C MET A 66 7.84 -12.47 -16.34
N ALA A 67 8.41 -13.65 -16.63
CA ALA A 67 7.79 -14.93 -16.32
C ALA A 67 7.57 -15.11 -14.80
N ALA A 68 8.58 -14.78 -13.99
CA ALA A 68 8.46 -14.81 -12.54
C ALA A 68 7.38 -13.86 -12.02
N PHE A 69 7.26 -12.66 -12.60
CA PHE A 69 6.19 -11.72 -12.26
C PHE A 69 4.82 -12.33 -12.57
N LEU A 70 4.63 -12.90 -13.77
CA LEU A 70 3.35 -13.51 -14.16
C LEU A 70 2.99 -14.68 -13.24
N ALA A 71 3.95 -15.53 -12.89
CA ALA A 71 3.74 -16.61 -11.91
C ALA A 71 3.30 -16.06 -10.54
N ALA A 72 4.01 -15.07 -10.01
CA ALA A 72 3.63 -14.42 -8.74
C ALA A 72 2.26 -13.72 -8.84
N ALA A 73 1.89 -13.21 -10.02
CA ALA A 73 0.61 -12.55 -10.26
C ALA A 73 -0.54 -13.54 -10.39
N VAL A 74 -0.30 -14.81 -10.73
CA VAL A 74 -1.30 -15.87 -10.55
C VAL A 74 -1.51 -16.15 -9.06
N MET A 75 -0.42 -16.26 -8.30
CA MET A 75 -0.48 -16.56 -6.86
C MET A 75 -1.17 -15.48 -6.03
N ILE A 76 -1.17 -14.21 -6.48
CA ILE A 76 -1.86 -13.11 -5.80
C ILE A 76 -3.37 -13.10 -6.08
N SER A 77 -3.87 -13.86 -7.05
CA SER A 77 -5.28 -13.84 -7.51
C SER A 77 -6.32 -14.02 -6.39
N PRO A 78 -6.11 -14.85 -5.34
CA PRO A 78 -7.04 -14.90 -4.21
C PRO A 78 -7.20 -13.54 -3.51
N GLY A 79 -6.17 -12.70 -3.52
CA GLY A 79 -6.24 -11.33 -3.01
C GLY A 79 -7.10 -10.39 -3.87
N HIS A 80 -7.51 -10.81 -5.07
CA HIS A 80 -8.34 -10.04 -6.01
C HIS A 80 -9.84 -10.25 -5.87
N VAL A 81 -10.30 -10.89 -4.79
CA VAL A 81 -11.73 -10.98 -4.43
C VAL A 81 -12.40 -9.59 -4.41
N ASN A 82 -11.64 -8.53 -4.15
CA ASN A 82 -12.08 -7.15 -4.27
C ASN A 82 -11.28 -6.43 -5.36
N LEU A 83 -11.97 -5.85 -6.35
CA LEU A 83 -11.36 -5.11 -7.45
C LEU A 83 -10.52 -3.90 -7.01
N GLY A 84 -10.75 -3.38 -5.81
CA GLY A 84 -9.89 -2.36 -5.20
C GLY A 84 -8.45 -2.80 -5.04
N SER A 85 -8.20 -4.09 -4.76
CA SER A 85 -6.84 -4.62 -4.71
C SER A 85 -6.14 -4.54 -6.08
N VAL A 86 -6.90 -4.75 -7.17
CA VAL A 86 -6.41 -4.67 -8.55
C VAL A 86 -6.05 -3.22 -8.89
N VAL A 87 -6.93 -2.28 -8.56
CA VAL A 87 -6.66 -0.83 -8.71
C VAL A 87 -5.44 -0.43 -7.89
N MET A 88 -5.32 -0.88 -6.64
CA MET A 88 -4.15 -0.62 -5.80
C MET A 88 -2.87 -1.19 -6.42
N LEU A 89 -2.90 -2.40 -6.97
CA LEU A 89 -1.73 -3.00 -7.64
C LEU A 89 -1.35 -2.18 -8.88
N ALA A 90 -2.34 -1.78 -9.68
CA ALA A 90 -2.13 -0.92 -10.84
C ALA A 90 -1.52 0.45 -10.44
N LEU A 91 -1.98 1.06 -9.35
CA LEU A 91 -1.39 2.29 -8.80
C LEU A 91 0.06 2.08 -8.37
N VAL A 92 0.37 0.96 -7.72
CA VAL A 92 1.73 0.61 -7.27
C VAL A 92 2.68 0.44 -8.46
N LEU A 93 2.30 -0.36 -9.45
CA LEU A 93 3.13 -0.66 -10.61
C LEU A 93 3.20 0.52 -11.59
N GLY A 94 2.07 1.15 -11.86
CA GLY A 94 1.95 2.32 -12.72
C GLY A 94 2.71 3.53 -12.17
N GLY A 95 2.59 3.81 -10.86
CA GLY A 95 3.33 4.88 -10.22
C GLY A 95 4.85 4.65 -10.21
N TYR A 96 5.29 3.39 -10.03
CA TYR A 96 6.69 3.03 -10.22
C TYR A 96 7.14 3.26 -11.67
N LEU A 97 6.36 2.83 -12.67
CA LEU A 97 6.65 3.03 -14.09
C LEU A 97 6.80 4.53 -14.41
N VAL A 98 5.85 5.38 -13.98
CA VAL A 98 5.93 6.83 -14.16
C VAL A 98 7.22 7.38 -13.54
N THR A 99 7.54 6.97 -12.32
CA THR A 99 8.79 7.39 -11.65
C THR A 99 10.02 6.96 -12.45
N TYR A 100 10.05 5.73 -12.94
CA TYR A 100 11.13 5.20 -13.77
C TYR A 100 11.28 5.97 -15.07
N LEU A 101 10.18 6.32 -15.75
CA LEU A 101 10.18 7.11 -16.97
C LEU A 101 10.69 8.52 -16.74
N VAL A 102 10.27 9.18 -15.65
CA VAL A 102 10.77 10.51 -15.28
C VAL A 102 12.28 10.49 -15.02
N GLN A 103 12.77 9.48 -14.29
CA GLN A 103 14.21 9.32 -14.01
C GLN A 103 15.03 9.04 -15.27
N ASN A 104 14.44 8.39 -16.28
CA ASN A 104 15.09 8.02 -17.54
C ASN A 104 14.60 8.87 -18.74
N ARG A 105 14.02 10.05 -18.51
CA ARG A 105 13.40 10.88 -19.56
C ARG A 105 14.33 11.28 -20.71
N ARG A 106 15.65 11.29 -20.46
CA ARG A 106 16.67 11.57 -21.49
C ARG A 106 17.13 10.32 -22.26
N ALA A 107 16.86 9.12 -21.75
CA ALA A 107 17.24 7.84 -22.35
C ALA A 107 16.03 7.20 -23.04
N ARG A 108 15.69 7.69 -24.24
CA ARG A 108 14.48 7.28 -25.00
C ARG A 108 14.37 5.76 -25.17
N ASP A 109 15.48 5.06 -25.41
CA ASP A 109 15.46 3.60 -25.60
C ASP A 109 15.08 2.86 -24.32
N LYS A 110 15.57 3.32 -23.16
CA LYS A 110 15.18 2.74 -21.86
C LYS A 110 13.69 2.98 -21.58
N ALA A 111 13.19 4.17 -21.91
CA ALA A 111 11.77 4.51 -21.73
C ALA A 111 10.85 3.68 -22.64
N LYS A 112 11.20 3.55 -23.93
CA LYS A 112 10.46 2.71 -24.88
C LYS A 112 10.45 1.25 -24.44
N LYS A 113 11.61 0.72 -24.04
CA LYS A 113 11.74 -0.66 -23.53
C LYS A 113 10.88 -0.90 -22.29
N ALA A 114 10.88 0.06 -21.36
CA ALA A 114 10.06 0.02 -20.14
C ALA A 114 8.56 -0.01 -20.45
N LEU A 115 8.10 0.85 -21.36
CA LEU A 115 6.71 0.91 -21.79
C LEU A 115 6.28 -0.38 -22.49
N LEU A 116 7.07 -0.88 -23.44
CA LEU A 116 6.78 -2.12 -24.14
C LEU A 116 6.75 -3.32 -23.17
N CYS A 117 7.73 -3.42 -22.27
CA CYS A 117 7.77 -4.47 -21.26
C CYS A 117 6.52 -4.42 -20.36
N SER A 118 6.13 -3.23 -19.91
CA SER A 118 4.94 -3.05 -19.06
C SER A 118 3.65 -3.39 -19.81
N LEU A 119 3.55 -3.01 -21.09
CA LEU A 119 2.41 -3.32 -21.94
C LEU A 119 2.26 -4.83 -22.14
N VAL A 120 3.36 -5.51 -22.50
CA VAL A 120 3.37 -6.97 -22.67
C VAL A 120 2.95 -7.67 -21.37
N MET A 121 3.51 -7.24 -20.23
CA MET A 121 3.12 -7.78 -18.92
C MET A 121 1.65 -7.57 -18.60
N ALA A 122 1.10 -6.38 -18.88
CA ALA A 122 -0.31 -6.08 -18.66
C ALA A 122 -1.22 -6.95 -19.53
N VAL A 123 -0.91 -7.10 -20.82
CA VAL A 123 -1.69 -7.95 -21.75
C VAL A 123 -1.65 -9.41 -21.31
N LEU A 124 -0.47 -9.95 -20.98
CA LEU A 124 -0.32 -11.33 -20.53
C LEU A 124 -1.03 -11.57 -19.19
N TRP A 125 -0.91 -10.63 -18.25
CA TRP A 125 -1.60 -10.71 -16.96
C TRP A 125 -3.13 -10.67 -17.14
N LEU A 126 -3.66 -9.81 -18.00
CA LEU A 126 -5.08 -9.76 -18.33
C LEU A 126 -5.56 -11.07 -18.95
N GLY A 127 -4.79 -11.65 -19.88
CA GLY A 127 -5.11 -12.95 -20.48
C GLY A 127 -5.15 -14.08 -19.45
N ILE A 128 -4.14 -14.14 -18.56
CA ILE A 128 -4.08 -15.16 -17.49
C ILE A 128 -5.15 -14.92 -16.43
N SER A 129 -5.52 -13.67 -16.16
CA SER A 129 -6.51 -13.29 -15.15
C SER A 129 -7.94 -13.27 -15.67
N ALA A 130 -8.15 -13.52 -16.97
CA ALA A 130 -9.46 -13.46 -17.61
C ALA A 130 -10.49 -14.36 -16.92
N TRP A 131 -10.06 -15.51 -16.38
CA TRP A 131 -10.95 -16.48 -15.71
C TRP A 131 -11.68 -15.90 -14.49
N TRP A 132 -11.10 -14.93 -13.76
CA TRP A 132 -11.77 -14.26 -12.64
C TRP A 132 -12.24 -12.85 -13.00
N ILE A 133 -11.55 -12.15 -13.91
CA ILE A 133 -11.95 -10.80 -14.34
C ILE A 133 -13.31 -10.83 -15.03
N LEU A 134 -13.51 -11.73 -16.00
CA LEU A 134 -14.75 -11.81 -16.77
C LEU A 134 -16.00 -12.05 -15.91
N PRO A 135 -16.04 -13.05 -15.01
CA PRO A 135 -17.19 -13.21 -14.12
C PRO A 135 -17.37 -12.04 -13.17
N SER A 136 -16.28 -11.46 -12.64
CA SER A 136 -16.36 -10.28 -11.75
C SER A 136 -16.99 -9.07 -12.45
N LEU A 137 -16.68 -8.84 -13.73
CA LEU A 137 -17.27 -7.78 -14.53
C LEU A 137 -18.77 -8.01 -14.78
N ALA A 138 -19.21 -9.26 -14.92
CA ALA A 138 -20.62 -9.60 -15.04
C ALA A 138 -21.37 -9.30 -13.72
N SER A 139 -20.79 -9.67 -12.57
CA SER A 139 -21.34 -9.39 -11.24
C SER A 139 -21.43 -7.89 -10.96
N LEU A 140 -20.42 -7.10 -11.34
CA LEU A 140 -20.43 -5.65 -11.16
C LEU A 140 -21.61 -4.96 -11.83
N ARG A 141 -22.03 -5.42 -13.02
CA ARG A 141 -23.19 -4.84 -13.71
C ARG A 141 -24.49 -5.05 -12.90
N HIS A 142 -24.60 -6.19 -12.22
CA HIS A 142 -25.73 -6.50 -11.36
C HIS A 142 -25.71 -5.62 -10.09
N GLU A 143 -24.55 -5.51 -9.43
CA GLU A 143 -24.40 -4.69 -8.22
C GLU A 143 -24.53 -3.18 -8.46
N ALA A 144 -24.04 -2.67 -9.61
CA ALA A 144 -24.18 -1.27 -9.98
C ALA A 144 -25.65 -0.84 -10.17
N GLY A 145 -26.55 -1.79 -10.45
CA GLY A 145 -28.00 -1.54 -10.48
C GLY A 145 -28.62 -1.34 -9.09
N ILE A 146 -28.01 -1.93 -8.06
CA ILE A 146 -28.50 -1.96 -6.67
C ILE A 146 -27.91 -0.79 -5.85
N LEU A 147 -26.66 -0.37 -6.13
CA LEU A 147 -25.91 0.64 -5.37
C LEU A 147 -26.31 2.11 -5.64
N LYS A 148 -27.53 2.37 -6.12
CA LYS A 148 -28.01 3.74 -6.35
C LYS A 148 -28.42 4.49 -5.07
N GLU A 149 -28.32 3.88 -3.89
CA GLU A 149 -28.64 4.56 -2.63
C GLU A 149 -27.61 5.65 -2.28
N PRO A 150 -27.97 6.94 -2.42
CA PRO A 150 -27.10 8.05 -2.02
C PRO A 150 -27.00 8.06 -0.50
N GLY A 151 -25.77 8.09 0.04
CA GLY A 151 -25.50 8.16 1.49
C GLY A 151 -24.47 7.15 1.98
N SER A 152 -24.58 5.88 1.55
CA SER A 152 -23.78 4.79 2.11
C SER A 152 -22.26 4.99 2.01
N THR A 153 -21.74 5.50 0.89
CA THR A 153 -20.28 5.62 0.69
C THR A 153 -19.67 6.74 1.54
N THR A 154 -20.28 7.92 1.54
CA THR A 154 -19.77 9.06 2.31
C THR A 154 -19.94 8.85 3.80
N ASP A 155 -20.98 8.14 4.22
CA ASP A 155 -21.25 7.84 5.62
C ASP A 155 -20.26 6.80 6.13
N ILE A 156 -20.03 5.71 5.38
CA ILE A 156 -18.98 4.73 5.69
C ILE A 156 -17.61 5.39 5.71
N LEU A 157 -17.31 6.27 4.74
CA LEU A 157 -16.06 7.01 4.72
C LEU A 157 -15.89 7.88 5.98
N THR A 158 -16.95 8.60 6.37
CA THR A 158 -16.92 9.48 7.55
C THR A 158 -16.73 8.66 8.83
N TRP A 159 -17.47 7.56 8.96
CA TRP A 159 -17.39 6.65 10.09
C TRP A 159 -16.02 5.98 10.20
N THR A 160 -15.50 5.39 9.11
CA THR A 160 -14.17 4.73 9.11
C THR A 160 -13.01 5.71 9.26
N SER A 161 -13.24 7.01 9.02
CA SER A 161 -12.26 8.07 9.25
C SER A 161 -12.28 8.62 10.69
N SER A 162 -13.19 8.14 11.54
CA SER A 162 -13.36 8.69 12.90
C SER A 162 -12.06 8.66 13.71
N GLU A 163 -11.28 7.59 13.67
CA GLU A 163 -10.04 7.54 14.45
C GLU A 163 -8.77 7.93 13.66
N SER A 164 -8.91 8.33 12.40
CA SER A 164 -7.80 8.53 11.44
C SER A 164 -7.17 9.93 11.49
N ALA A 165 -6.99 10.50 12.69
CA ALA A 165 -6.27 11.77 12.84
C ALA A 165 -4.78 11.62 12.46
N TRP A 166 -4.14 12.69 11.96
CA TRP A 166 -2.77 12.67 11.44
C TRP A 166 -1.74 12.00 12.35
N HIS A 167 -1.72 12.39 13.63
CA HIS A 167 -0.82 11.81 14.62
C HIS A 167 -0.98 10.29 14.76
N ARG A 168 -2.18 9.74 14.56
CA ARG A 168 -2.43 8.29 14.62
C ARG A 168 -2.11 7.61 13.30
N VAL A 169 -2.45 8.24 12.17
CA VAL A 169 -2.15 7.71 10.84
C VAL A 169 -0.63 7.56 10.64
N LEU A 170 0.16 8.56 11.01
CA LEU A 170 1.62 8.51 10.92
C LEU A 170 2.24 7.40 11.77
N ARG A 171 1.61 7.09 12.90
CA ARG A 171 2.00 6.01 13.82
C ARG A 171 1.34 4.67 13.48
N LEU A 172 0.63 4.60 12.35
CA LEU A 172 -0.08 3.41 11.88
C LEU A 172 -1.17 2.89 12.83
N ARG A 173 -1.80 3.78 13.61
CA ARG A 173 -2.82 3.51 14.66
C ARG A 173 -4.17 4.20 14.42
N GLY A 174 -4.44 4.62 13.20
CA GLY A 174 -5.67 5.33 12.83
C GLY A 174 -6.86 4.43 12.53
N TYR A 175 -6.79 3.11 12.74
CA TYR A 175 -7.89 2.21 12.42
C TYR A 175 -9.06 2.43 13.39
N TRP A 176 -10.28 2.61 12.85
CA TRP A 176 -11.48 2.89 13.64
C TRP A 176 -11.75 1.80 14.70
N ALA A 177 -11.51 0.53 14.37
CA ALA A 177 -11.78 -0.59 15.28
C ALA A 177 -10.82 -0.66 16.47
N PHE A 178 -9.69 0.08 16.43
CA PHE A 178 -8.71 0.04 17.51
C PHE A 178 -9.25 0.55 18.84
N LYS A 179 -10.25 1.44 18.82
CA LYS A 179 -10.95 1.90 20.03
C LYS A 179 -12.39 1.43 20.11
N ALA A 180 -12.83 0.61 19.17
CA ALA A 180 -14.18 0.08 19.20
C ALA A 180 -14.30 -0.98 20.30
N VAL A 181 -15.49 -1.06 20.90
CA VAL A 181 -15.88 -2.11 21.83
C VAL A 181 -16.97 -2.97 21.19
N ASN A 182 -17.05 -4.23 21.61
CA ASN A 182 -18.08 -5.14 21.13
C ASN A 182 -19.46 -4.66 21.60
N ALA A 183 -20.47 -4.79 20.74
CA ALA A 183 -21.81 -4.33 21.10
C ALA A 183 -22.35 -5.08 22.33
N GLY A 184 -22.72 -4.33 23.36
CA GLY A 184 -23.25 -4.90 24.60
C GLY A 184 -22.19 -5.39 25.59
N THR A 185 -20.89 -5.21 25.31
CA THR A 185 -19.82 -5.44 26.28
C THR A 185 -18.84 -4.26 26.29
N ASP A 186 -18.13 -4.06 27.40
CA ASP A 186 -17.03 -3.08 27.46
C ASP A 186 -15.73 -3.63 26.83
N GLU A 187 -15.77 -4.83 26.25
CA GLU A 187 -14.59 -5.51 25.72
C GLU A 187 -14.14 -4.90 24.39
N PRO A 188 -12.84 -4.65 24.21
CA PRO A 188 -12.32 -4.08 22.97
C PRO A 188 -12.46 -5.07 21.81
N VAL A 189 -12.80 -4.57 20.62
CA VAL A 189 -12.86 -5.38 19.39
C VAL A 189 -11.48 -5.98 19.08
N ILE A 190 -10.42 -5.22 19.35
CA ILE A 190 -9.04 -5.69 19.24
C ILE A 190 -8.55 -6.04 20.66
N PRO A 191 -8.32 -7.33 20.98
CA PRO A 191 -8.06 -7.77 22.35
C PRO A 191 -6.91 -7.04 23.05
N TYR A 192 -5.84 -6.72 22.32
CA TYR A 192 -4.64 -6.06 22.86
C TYR A 192 -4.69 -4.52 22.81
N ALA A 193 -5.82 -3.91 22.43
CA ALA A 193 -5.87 -2.46 22.25
C ALA A 193 -5.66 -1.69 23.56
N ARG A 194 -6.12 -2.24 24.69
CA ARG A 194 -6.02 -1.60 26.02
C ARG A 194 -4.57 -1.49 26.49
N GLU A 195 -3.78 -2.52 26.24
CA GLU A 195 -2.36 -2.61 26.58
C GLU A 195 -1.53 -1.61 25.79
N TYR A 196 -2.00 -1.22 24.59
CA TYR A 196 -1.38 -0.20 23.75
C TYR A 196 -1.95 1.20 24.00
N ALA A 197 -2.94 1.36 24.88
CA ALA A 197 -3.58 2.62 25.23
C ALA A 197 -2.88 3.31 26.42
N ASN A 198 -1.55 3.41 26.38
CA ASN A 198 -0.76 4.12 27.39
C ASN A 198 0.26 5.07 26.77
N THR A 199 0.70 6.05 27.56
CA THR A 199 1.62 7.12 27.13
C THR A 199 2.96 6.58 26.64
N PHE A 200 3.48 5.51 27.26
CA PHE A 200 4.74 4.91 26.86
C PHE A 200 4.66 4.33 25.44
N MET A 201 3.61 3.56 25.13
CA MET A 201 3.37 3.03 23.78
C MET A 201 3.08 4.14 22.77
N ASP A 202 2.41 5.22 23.20
CA ASP A 202 2.20 6.41 22.38
C ASP A 202 3.51 7.09 21.98
N LEU A 203 4.45 7.24 22.91
CA LEU A 203 5.78 7.77 22.66
C LEU A 203 6.61 6.82 21.79
N LEU A 204 6.62 5.52 22.12
CA LEU A 204 7.38 4.51 21.38
C LEU A 204 6.96 4.43 19.91
N SER A 205 5.67 4.58 19.62
CA SER A 205 5.15 4.52 18.25
C SER A 205 5.61 5.67 17.35
N TRP A 206 6.21 6.74 17.90
CA TRP A 206 6.85 7.80 17.11
C TRP A 206 8.21 7.39 16.50
N ILE A 207 8.81 6.30 16.97
CA ILE A 207 10.04 5.75 16.36
C ILE A 207 9.80 5.42 14.88
N ILE A 208 8.63 4.89 14.53
CA ILE A 208 8.28 4.50 13.17
C ILE A 208 8.36 5.68 12.18
N PRO A 209 7.59 6.78 12.37
CA PRO A 209 7.71 7.93 11.47
C PRO A 209 9.07 8.62 11.56
N ALA A 210 9.75 8.62 12.72
CA ALA A 210 11.10 9.17 12.83
C ALA A 210 12.11 8.43 11.92
N LEU A 211 12.10 7.09 11.94
CA LEU A 211 12.92 6.27 11.05
C LEU A 211 12.52 6.45 9.57
N GLY A 212 11.22 6.56 9.29
CA GLY A 212 10.71 6.87 7.94
C GLY A 212 11.24 8.20 7.41
N ILE A 213 11.23 9.25 8.24
CA ILE A 213 11.78 10.58 7.91
C ILE A 213 13.29 10.52 7.73
N ALA A 214 14.02 9.81 8.60
CA ALA A 214 15.46 9.62 8.44
C ALA A 214 15.80 8.93 7.09
N GLY A 215 15.00 7.94 6.68
CA GLY A 215 15.09 7.31 5.36
C GLY A 215 14.76 8.28 4.21
N LEU A 216 13.74 9.14 4.39
CA LEU A 216 13.35 10.16 3.42
C LEU A 216 14.51 11.12 3.12
N CYS A 217 15.29 11.51 4.13
CA CYS A 217 16.48 12.33 3.96
C CYS A 217 17.56 11.67 3.08
N LYS A 218 17.52 10.35 2.87
CA LYS A 218 18.46 9.60 2.02
C LYS A 218 17.96 9.37 0.58
N VAL A 219 16.76 9.82 0.21
CA VAL A 219 16.19 9.63 -1.14
C VAL A 219 17.08 10.22 -2.24
N LYS A 220 17.74 11.36 -1.99
CA LYS A 220 18.68 11.95 -2.96
C LYS A 220 19.87 11.03 -3.26
N ARG A 221 20.34 10.29 -2.24
CA ARG A 221 21.43 9.32 -2.36
C ARG A 221 20.97 8.04 -3.06
N TYR A 222 19.76 7.58 -2.75
CA TYR A 222 19.20 6.34 -3.28
C TYR A 222 17.95 6.61 -4.10
N ARG A 223 18.14 6.83 -5.42
CA ARG A 223 17.03 7.16 -6.34
C ARG A 223 15.91 6.10 -6.39
N GLY A 224 16.23 4.85 -6.05
CA GLY A 224 15.23 3.77 -5.92
C GLY A 224 14.18 4.02 -4.82
N LEU A 225 14.47 4.91 -3.86
CA LEU A 225 13.54 5.28 -2.79
C LEU A 225 12.55 6.39 -3.18
N ILE A 226 12.69 7.00 -4.37
CA ILE A 226 11.79 8.08 -4.80
C ILE A 226 10.34 7.59 -4.86
N TRP A 227 10.07 6.43 -5.48
CA TRP A 227 8.72 5.90 -5.56
C TRP A 227 8.16 5.49 -4.18
N PRO A 228 8.87 4.72 -3.35
CA PRO A 228 8.44 4.45 -1.97
C PRO A 228 8.12 5.73 -1.16
N ALA A 229 8.91 6.79 -1.31
CA ALA A 229 8.66 8.07 -0.65
C ALA A 229 7.35 8.74 -1.11
N VAL A 230 7.15 8.85 -2.43
CA VAL A 230 5.91 9.39 -2.99
C VAL A 230 4.70 8.56 -2.55
N LEU A 231 4.82 7.23 -2.63
CA LEU A 231 3.76 6.31 -2.26
C LEU A 231 3.40 6.47 -0.78
N TRP A 232 4.38 6.56 0.13
CA TRP A 232 4.13 6.74 1.56
C TRP A 232 3.42 8.07 1.84
N VAL A 233 3.96 9.19 1.36
CA VAL A 233 3.39 10.53 1.61
C VAL A 233 1.97 10.65 1.06
N ALA A 234 1.75 10.21 -0.18
CA ALA A 234 0.42 10.24 -0.79
C ALA A 234 -0.56 9.33 -0.04
N SER A 235 -0.12 8.13 0.35
CA SER A 235 -0.98 7.18 1.06
C SER A 235 -1.38 7.67 2.44
N VAL A 236 -0.44 8.22 3.23
CA VAL A 236 -0.74 8.82 4.54
C VAL A 236 -1.77 9.94 4.41
N PHE A 237 -1.67 10.78 3.37
CA PHE A 237 -2.66 11.82 3.12
C PHE A 237 -4.07 11.25 2.90
N PHE A 238 -4.21 10.15 2.15
CA PHE A 238 -5.51 9.52 1.93
C PHE A 238 -6.01 8.67 3.11
N MET A 239 -5.10 8.03 3.86
CA MET A 239 -5.44 7.22 5.04
C MET A 239 -6.24 7.97 6.10
N LYS A 240 -6.01 9.28 6.24
CA LYS A 240 -6.77 10.12 7.20
C LYS A 240 -8.26 10.24 6.85
N GLY A 241 -8.61 9.96 5.60
CA GLY A 241 -9.94 10.17 5.04
C GLY A 241 -10.42 11.62 5.20
N VAL A 242 -11.61 11.80 5.76
CA VAL A 242 -12.25 13.12 5.91
C VAL A 242 -11.76 13.94 7.11
N ARG A 243 -10.77 13.45 7.87
CA ARG A 243 -10.22 14.20 9.01
C ARG A 243 -9.42 15.43 8.54
N PRO A 244 -9.48 16.57 9.26
CA PRO A 244 -8.69 17.76 8.96
C PRO A 244 -7.17 17.55 9.10
N PRO A 245 -6.33 18.40 8.45
CA PRO A 245 -6.66 19.34 7.37
C PRO A 245 -7.10 18.66 6.06
N LEU A 246 -7.72 19.44 5.16
CA LEU A 246 -8.15 19.04 3.81
C LEU A 246 -9.15 17.86 3.78
N GLY A 247 -9.93 17.66 4.85
CA GLY A 247 -10.98 16.65 4.89
C GLY A 247 -12.09 16.87 3.85
N GLY A 248 -12.45 18.14 3.60
CA GLY A 248 -13.41 18.53 2.57
C GLY A 248 -12.96 18.16 1.16
N PHE A 249 -11.67 18.30 0.86
CA PHE A 249 -11.10 17.86 -0.43
C PHE A 249 -11.25 16.35 -0.61
N THR A 250 -10.88 15.55 0.41
CA THR A 250 -11.06 14.09 0.36
C THR A 250 -12.54 13.71 0.20
N LYS A 251 -13.45 14.37 0.92
CA LYS A 251 -14.90 14.14 0.78
C LYS A 251 -15.39 14.45 -0.63
N ALA A 252 -14.99 15.59 -1.19
CA ALA A 252 -15.35 16.01 -2.54
C ALA A 252 -14.82 15.04 -3.61
N LEU A 253 -13.59 14.56 -3.44
CA LEU A 253 -12.99 13.56 -4.33
C LEU A 253 -13.82 12.26 -4.36
N PHE A 254 -14.28 11.80 -3.19
CA PHE A 254 -15.09 10.60 -3.05
C PHE A 254 -16.52 10.74 -3.57
N SER A 255 -17.07 11.97 -3.57
CA SER A 255 -18.40 12.23 -4.13
C SER A 255 -18.40 12.42 -5.64
N VAL A 256 -17.28 12.90 -6.22
CA VAL A 256 -17.20 13.25 -7.65
C VAL A 256 -16.54 12.16 -8.50
N LEU A 257 -15.46 11.54 -8.03
CA LEU A 257 -14.71 10.58 -8.85
C LEU A 257 -15.33 9.18 -8.82
N PRO A 258 -15.75 8.63 -9.98
CA PRO A 258 -16.21 7.26 -10.06
C PRO A 258 -15.16 6.27 -9.55
N GLY A 259 -15.62 5.24 -8.84
CA GLY A 259 -14.74 4.20 -8.29
C GLY A 259 -14.07 4.56 -6.96
N MET A 260 -14.17 5.79 -6.46
CA MET A 260 -13.65 6.13 -5.12
C MET A 260 -14.37 5.41 -3.99
N SER A 261 -15.61 4.95 -4.21
CA SER A 261 -16.35 4.11 -3.26
C SER A 261 -15.61 2.83 -2.86
N ILE A 262 -14.75 2.31 -3.75
CA ILE A 262 -13.90 1.14 -3.47
C ILE A 262 -12.92 1.41 -2.32
N PHE A 263 -12.56 2.68 -2.12
CA PHE A 263 -11.67 3.16 -1.07
C PHE A 263 -12.40 3.71 0.16
N ARG A 264 -13.71 3.40 0.34
CA ARG A 264 -14.54 3.92 1.45
C ARG A 264 -14.03 3.58 2.84
N ASN A 265 -13.14 2.61 2.99
CA ASN A 265 -12.33 2.40 4.19
C ASN A 265 -10.86 2.79 3.88
N PRO A 266 -10.52 4.09 3.96
CA PRO A 266 -9.25 4.60 3.46
C PRO A 266 -8.07 4.08 4.28
N PHE A 267 -8.22 3.92 5.60
CA PHE A 267 -7.14 3.43 6.44
C PHE A 267 -6.72 2.01 6.04
N ASP A 268 -7.69 1.11 5.83
CA ASP A 268 -7.45 -0.27 5.38
C ASP A 268 -6.72 -0.34 4.03
N LYS A 269 -7.19 0.42 3.02
CA LYS A 269 -6.63 0.37 1.66
C LYS A 269 -5.32 1.14 1.55
N PHE A 270 -5.32 2.43 1.90
CA PHE A 270 -4.12 3.26 1.78
C PHE A 270 -3.08 2.92 2.84
N GLY A 271 -3.45 2.28 3.95
CA GLY A 271 -2.48 1.79 4.95
C GLY A 271 -1.54 0.72 4.40
N MET A 272 -2.02 -0.18 3.53
CA MET A 272 -1.14 -1.11 2.83
C MET A 272 -0.15 -0.39 1.90
N LEU A 273 -0.63 0.62 1.16
CA LEU A 273 0.22 1.41 0.26
C LEU A 273 1.25 2.23 1.05
N ALA A 274 0.82 2.81 2.17
CA ALA A 274 1.69 3.53 3.09
C ALA A 274 2.77 2.62 3.65
N LEU A 275 2.45 1.40 4.07
CA LEU A 275 3.43 0.42 4.53
C LEU A 275 4.41 -0.01 3.44
N LEU A 276 3.92 -0.23 2.22
CA LEU A 276 4.77 -0.58 1.08
C LEU A 276 5.81 0.51 0.79
N GLY A 277 5.42 1.78 0.91
CA GLY A 277 6.32 2.92 0.77
C GLY A 277 7.22 3.17 1.98
N LEU A 278 6.67 3.02 3.19
CA LEU A 278 7.35 3.32 4.45
C LEU A 278 8.43 2.28 4.79
N ALA A 279 8.21 1.00 4.51
CA ALA A 279 9.13 -0.06 4.92
C ALA A 279 10.55 0.07 4.33
N PRO A 280 10.74 0.37 3.03
CA PRO A 280 12.06 0.69 2.49
C PRO A 280 12.70 1.92 3.16
N LEU A 281 11.92 2.94 3.51
CA LEU A 281 12.42 4.15 4.17
C LEU A 281 12.87 3.86 5.59
N VAL A 282 12.07 3.15 6.40
CA VAL A 282 12.42 2.73 7.76
C VAL A 282 13.70 1.90 7.74
N GLY A 283 13.82 0.95 6.81
CA GLY A 283 15.01 0.12 6.67
C GLY A 283 16.29 0.96 6.45
N VAL A 284 16.24 1.89 5.49
CA VAL A 284 17.38 2.78 5.19
C VAL A 284 17.63 3.80 6.31
N GLY A 285 16.58 4.30 6.95
CA GLY A 285 16.66 5.19 8.10
C GLY A 285 17.42 4.54 9.25
N LEU A 286 17.05 3.31 9.61
CA LEU A 286 17.73 2.54 10.66
C LEU A 286 19.20 2.27 10.32
N GLU A 287 19.49 1.80 9.10
CA GLU A 287 20.88 1.56 8.67
C GLU A 287 21.72 2.84 8.74
N SER A 288 21.11 4.00 8.45
CA SER A 288 21.83 5.27 8.49
C SER A 288 22.21 5.74 9.89
N LEU A 289 21.52 5.27 10.93
CA LEU A 289 21.86 5.57 12.33
C LEU A 289 22.98 4.67 12.85
N HIS A 290 23.11 3.45 12.32
CA HIS A 290 24.22 2.53 12.67
C HIS A 290 25.56 2.99 12.08
N GLY A 291 25.53 3.76 10.98
CA GLY A 291 26.74 4.27 10.33
C GLY A 291 27.18 5.65 10.83
N LEU A 292 26.50 6.21 11.83
CA LEU A 292 26.93 7.39 12.59
C LEU A 292 27.74 6.93 13.80
#